data_AF-A0AAE7NKX2-F1
#
_entry.id   AF-A0AAE7NKX2-F1
#
_cell.length_a   1.000
_cell.length_b   1.000
_cell.length_c   1.000
_cell.angle_alpha   90.00
_cell.angle_beta   90.00
_cell.angle_gamma   90.00
#
_symmetry.space_group_name_H-M   'P 1'
#
loop_
_entity.id
_entity.type
_entity.pdbx_description
1 polymer ?
#
loop_
_entity_poly.entity_id
_entity_poly.type
_entity_poly.pdbx_seq_one_letter_code
_entity_poly.pdbx_strand_id
1 'polypeptide(L)' 'MHCGAKTRSGKPCQSLAMPNGRCRMHGGPSPGAPKGNQHNFKHGHYSAEAIARRREISALIRVARDVIRNGAN' A
#
# COMPACT_ATOMS: atom_id res chain seq x y z
N MET A 1 16.94 6.28 -14.57
CA MET A 1 16.73 6.53 -13.12
C MET A 1 17.43 5.43 -12.32
N HIS A 2 18.00 5.75 -11.15
CA HIS A 2 18.61 4.77 -10.25
C HIS A 2 17.57 4.18 -9.29
N CYS A 3 17.85 3.00 -8.73
CA CYS A 3 16.94 2.26 -7.86
C CYS A 3 16.57 3.00 -6.56
N GLY A 4 17.53 3.69 -5.94
CA GLY A 4 17.30 4.49 -4.73
C GLY A 4 16.87 3.72 -3.48
N ALA A 5 16.83 2.38 -3.51
CA ALA A 5 16.53 1.58 -2.31
C ALA A 5 17.67 1.72 -1.28
N LYS A 6 17.34 1.75 0.02
CA LYS A 6 18.35 1.84 1.07
C LYS A 6 19.17 0.55 1.12
N THR A 7 20.48 0.65 0.92
CA THR A 7 21.40 -0.49 1.03
C THR A 7 21.71 -0.79 2.50
N ARG A 8 22.42 -1.90 2.76
CA ARG A 8 22.89 -2.26 4.11
C ARG A 8 23.78 -1.18 4.75
N SER A 9 24.53 -0.43 3.95
CA SER A 9 25.35 0.71 4.44
C SER A 9 24.55 2.00 4.64
N GLY A 10 23.23 1.97 4.44
CA GLY A 10 22.34 3.11 4.63
C GLY A 10 22.29 4.09 3.46
N LYS A 11 23.16 3.96 2.47
CA LYS A 11 23.19 4.80 1.26
C LYS A 11 22.12 4.35 0.24
N PRO A 12 21.66 5.25 -0.65
CA PRO A 12 20.76 4.87 -1.73
C PRO A 12 21.46 4.00 -2.78
N CYS A 13 20.75 2.97 -3.26
CA CYS A 13 21.22 2.07 -4.30
C CYS A 13 21.43 2.82 -5.62
N GLN A 14 22.66 2.76 -6.14
CA GLN A 14 23.09 3.41 -7.38
C GLN A 14 22.91 2.54 -8.63
N SER A 15 22.41 1.31 -8.50
CA SER A 15 22.12 0.47 -9.67
C SER A 15 20.96 1.06 -10.49
N LEU A 16 20.97 0.84 -11.80
CA LEU A 16 19.88 1.24 -12.68
C LEU A 16 18.55 0.59 -12.25
N ALA A 17 17.49 1.39 -12.30
CA ALA A 17 16.14 0.91 -12.08
C ALA A 17 15.62 0.17 -13.32
N MET A 18 14.88 -0.91 -13.10
CA MET A 18 14.02 -1.55 -14.09
C MET A 18 12.71 -0.73 -14.24
N PRO A 19 11.79 -1.08 -15.15
CA PRO A 19 10.52 -0.36 -15.31
C PRO A 19 9.67 -0.26 -14.03
N ASN A 20 9.87 -1.15 -13.05
CA ASN A 20 9.22 -1.10 -11.74
C ASN A 20 9.84 -0.08 -10.76
N GLY A 21 10.83 0.72 -11.19
CA GLY A 21 11.48 1.74 -10.38
C GLY A 21 12.56 1.23 -9.42
N ARG A 22 12.83 -0.08 -9.37
CA ARG A 22 13.87 -0.69 -8.52
C ARG A 22 14.85 -1.50 -9.36
N CYS A 23 16.06 -1.75 -8.87
CA CYS A 23 17.02 -2.60 -9.59
C CYS A 23 16.63 -4.08 -9.44
N ARG A 24 17.21 -4.97 -10.26
CA ARG A 24 17.01 -6.43 -10.20
C ARG A 24 17.13 -6.99 -8.77
N MET A 25 18.08 -6.49 -7.98
CA MET A 25 18.35 -6.97 -6.63
C MET A 25 17.32 -6.51 -5.59
N HIS A 26 16.80 -5.27 -5.71
CA HIS A 26 15.84 -4.72 -4.74
C HIS A 26 14.38 -4.84 -5.18
N GLY A 27 14.11 -4.86 -6.48
CA GLY A 27 12.78 -4.96 -7.06
C GLY A 27 12.37 -6.37 -7.47
N GLY A 28 13.33 -7.31 -7.50
CA GLY A 28 13.13 -8.64 -8.05
C GLY A 28 12.86 -8.64 -9.57
N PRO A 29 12.99 -9.80 -10.23
CA PRO A 29 12.75 -9.91 -11.67
C PRO A 29 11.26 -9.98 -12.03
N SER A 30 10.38 -10.18 -11.05
CA SER A 30 8.96 -10.41 -11.30
C SER A 30 8.25 -9.11 -11.72
N PRO A 31 7.42 -9.13 -12.78
CA PRO A 31 6.60 -7.99 -13.19
C PRO A 31 5.46 -7.69 -12.21
N GLY A 32 5.31 -8.48 -11.14
CA GLY A 32 4.19 -8.41 -10.20
C GLY A 32 3.09 -9.42 -10.54
N ALA A 33 2.06 -9.46 -9.70
CA ALA A 33 0.92 -10.34 -9.92
C ALA A 33 0.06 -9.86 -11.12
N PRO A 34 -0.45 -10.79 -11.95
CA PRO A 34 -1.39 -10.42 -13.01
C PRO A 34 -2.68 -9.86 -12.42
N LYS A 35 -3.38 -9.03 -13.19
CA LYS A 35 -4.71 -8.52 -12.82
C LYS A 35 -5.66 -9.71 -12.63
N GLY A 36 -6.43 -9.70 -11.54
CA GLY A 36 -7.37 -10.78 -11.21
C GLY A 36 -6.75 -12.01 -10.54
N ASN A 37 -5.45 -11.98 -10.18
CA ASN A 37 -4.81 -13.07 -9.43
C ASN A 37 -5.55 -13.36 -8.11
N GLN A 38 -5.95 -14.63 -7.91
CA GLN A 38 -6.62 -15.10 -6.69
C GLN A 38 -5.70 -15.94 -5.77
N HIS A 39 -4.44 -16.17 -6.12
CA HIS A 39 -3.53 -17.02 -5.33
C HIS A 39 -3.37 -16.58 -3.87
N ASN A 40 -3.47 -15.28 -3.57
CA ASN A 40 -3.41 -14.75 -2.20
C ASN A 40 -4.78 -14.31 -1.67
N PHE A 41 -5.86 -14.66 -2.37
CA PHE A 41 -7.22 -14.40 -1.93
C PHE A 41 -7.66 -15.50 -0.98
N LYS A 42 -7.84 -15.16 0.32
CA LYS A 42 -8.23 -16.14 1.35
C LYS A 42 -9.68 -15.95 1.80
N HIS A 43 -10.00 -14.77 2.30
CA HIS A 43 -11.29 -14.48 2.94
C HIS A 43 -11.81 -13.06 2.62
N GLY A 44 -11.37 -12.47 1.50
CA GLY A 44 -11.87 -11.17 1.02
C GLY A 44 -11.55 -9.93 1.84
N HIS A 45 -10.93 -10.04 3.03
CA HIS A 45 -10.67 -8.88 3.89
C HIS A 45 -9.81 -7.79 3.24
N TYR A 46 -8.93 -8.15 2.30
CA TYR A 46 -8.10 -7.21 1.54
C TYR A 46 -8.64 -6.94 0.13
N SER A 47 -9.89 -7.31 -0.18
CA SER A 47 -10.51 -6.94 -1.44
C SER A 47 -10.69 -5.42 -1.54
N ALA A 48 -10.75 -4.91 -2.77
CA ALA A 48 -11.01 -3.49 -3.02
C ALA A 48 -12.33 -3.03 -2.37
N GLU A 49 -13.38 -3.86 -2.48
CA GLU A 49 -14.69 -3.60 -1.87
C GLU A 49 -14.61 -3.54 -0.35
N ALA A 50 -13.97 -4.51 0.30
CA ALA A 50 -13.84 -4.54 1.76
C ALA A 50 -13.02 -3.34 2.29
N ILE A 51 -11.97 -2.94 1.55
CA ILE A 51 -11.18 -1.75 1.86
C ILE A 51 -12.04 -0.48 1.72
N ALA A 52 -12.82 -0.35 0.65
CA ALA A 52 -13.72 0.80 0.43
C ALA A 52 -14.74 0.93 1.57
N ARG A 53 -15.44 -0.16 1.89
CA ARG A 53 -16.42 -0.20 2.98
C ARG A 53 -15.80 0.20 4.33
N ARG A 54 -14.59 -0.29 4.65
CA ARG A 54 -13.88 0.10 5.87
C ARG A 54 -13.53 1.60 5.91
N ARG A 55 -13.16 2.19 4.78
CA ARG A 55 -12.86 3.63 4.69
C ARG A 55 -14.11 4.46 4.95
N GLU A 56 -15.24 4.09 4.35
CA GLU A 56 -16.54 4.75 4.57
C GLU A 56 -16.94 4.69 6.05
N ILE A 57 -16.90 3.50 6.67
CA ILE A 57 -17.21 3.33 8.09
C ILE A 57 -16.25 4.15 8.96
N SER A 58 -14.95 4.14 8.65
CA SER A 58 -13.96 4.92 9.40
C SER A 58 -14.22 6.43 9.31
N ALA A 59 -14.64 6.92 8.14
CA ALA A 59 -15.02 8.31 7.94
C ALA A 59 -16.29 8.66 8.75
N LEU A 60 -17.30 7.80 8.74
CA LEU A 60 -18.51 7.97 9.55
C LEU A 60 -18.18 8.01 11.04
N ILE A 61 -17.37 7.07 11.54
CA ILE A 61 -16.94 7.02 12.94
C ILE A 61 -16.17 8.30 13.30
N ARG A 62 -15.33 8.83 12.40
CA ARG A 62 -14.62 10.08 12.62
C ARG A 62 -15.59 11.24 12.82
N VAL A 63 -16.57 11.38 11.92
CA VAL A 63 -17.61 12.43 12.03
C VAL A 63 -18.40 12.28 13.33
N ALA A 64 -18.85 11.06 13.65
CA ALA A 64 -19.60 10.79 14.88
C ALA A 64 -18.80 11.18 16.14
N ARG A 65 -17.50 10.88 16.18
CA ARG A 65 -16.61 11.27 17.28
C ARG A 65 -16.46 12.78 17.38
N ASP A 66 -16.36 13.49 16.27
CA ASP A 66 -16.24 14.95 16.25
C ASP A 66 -17.53 15.60 16.74
N VAL A 67 -18.70 15.07 16.38
CA VAL A 67 -20.00 15.51 16.91
C VAL A 67 -20.09 15.30 18.42
N ILE A 68 -19.72 14.13 18.93
CA ILE A 68 -19.76 13.85 20.37
C ILE A 68 -18.81 14.78 21.15
N ARG A 69 -17.61 15.03 20.62
CA ARG A 69 -16.59 15.85 21.29
C ARG A 69 -16.93 17.33 21.27
N ASN A 70 -17.47 17.84 20.16
CA ASN A 70 -17.64 19.28 19.92
C ASN A 70 -19.10 19.76 19.97
N GLY A 71 -20.06 18.84 20.01
CA GLY A 71 -21.49 19.11 20.11
C GLY A 71 -22.06 19.05 21.53
N ALA A 72 -21.21 18.78 22.54
CA ALA A 72 -21.55 18.94 23.95
C ALA A 72 -21.25 20.38 24.38
N ASN A 73 -22.11 21.31 23.99
CA ASN A 73 -22.29 22.62 24.63
C ASN A 73 -23.77 22.77 24.97
#